data_AF-A0A968ZL97-F1
#
_entry.id   AF-A0A968ZL97-F1
#
_cell.length_a   1.000
_cell.length_b   1.000
_cell.length_c   1.000
_cell.angle_alpha   90.00
_cell.angle_beta   90.00
_cell.angle_gamma   90.00
#
_symmetry.space_group_name_H-M   'P 1'
#
loop_
_entity.id
_entity.type
_entity.pdbx_description
1 polymer ?
#
loop_
_entity_poly.entity_id
_entity_poly.type
_entity_poly.pdbx_seq_one_letter_code
_entity_poly.pdbx_strand_id
1 'polypeptide(L)'
;MILTSVCWWNIPCKRWPAMAVCSAFPIHHTHYSIQSVSLAWDDESFLAGPRLALLVKVALAGLLFGWASRLFAWLSHAIKDYGQRFLPRPWLAPVLGAVLVLGISWALGTRDYLGLGVQAAEPGGVSIVGAFSPGGAQPLSWLWKLLLTAITLGMGFKGGEVTPLFFIGATLGNSLAVLLGAPVDLLAGLGFIAVFAGATNTPLACTLMGVELFGGEHVLYYALACWVAYYASGHSGIYSSQRVAVRKW
;
A
#
# COMPACT_ATOMS: atom_id res chain seq x y z
N MET A 1 -16.20 2.25 -5.59
CA MET A 1 -14.88 2.67 -6.10
C MET A 1 -14.09 1.53 -6.78
N ILE A 2 -14.74 0.40 -7.15
CA ILE A 2 -14.13 -0.74 -7.88
C ILE A 2 -14.80 -0.96 -9.26
N LEU A 3 -15.90 -0.24 -9.56
CA LEU A 3 -16.66 -0.42 -10.80
C LEU A 3 -16.25 0.52 -11.96
N THR A 4 -15.23 1.36 -11.77
CA THR A 4 -14.73 2.28 -12.81
C THR A 4 -13.52 1.76 -13.57
N SER A 5 -12.99 0.57 -13.24
CA SER A 5 -11.72 0.05 -13.79
C SER A 5 -11.84 -0.72 -15.12
N VAL A 6 -13.01 -0.78 -15.76
CA VAL A 6 -13.20 -1.44 -17.08
C VAL A 6 -12.52 -0.68 -18.24
N CYS A 7 -11.86 0.45 -17.99
CA CYS A 7 -11.38 1.38 -19.02
C CYS A 7 -9.99 1.07 -19.62
N TRP A 8 -9.31 -0.02 -19.22
CA TRP A 8 -7.89 -0.23 -19.56
C TRP A 8 -7.58 -1.26 -20.63
N TRP A 9 -8.54 -2.08 -21.05
CA TRP A 9 -8.31 -2.97 -22.19
C TRP A 9 -8.54 -2.21 -23.49
N ASN A 10 -7.53 -2.15 -24.34
CA ASN A 10 -7.62 -1.77 -25.76
C ASN A 10 -8.39 -2.85 -26.57
N ILE A 11 -9.44 -3.42 -25.98
CA ILE A 11 -10.48 -4.20 -26.64
C ILE A 11 -11.48 -3.16 -27.17
N PRO A 12 -11.93 -3.23 -28.43
CA PRO A 12 -12.93 -2.30 -28.95
C PRO A 12 -14.30 -2.57 -28.30
N CYS A 13 -14.48 -2.11 -27.06
CA CYS A 13 -15.70 -2.31 -26.29
C CYS A 13 -16.49 -0.99 -26.20
N LYS A 14 -17.06 -0.57 -27.33
CA LYS A 14 -17.92 0.63 -27.48
C LYS A 14 -19.24 0.59 -26.69
N ARG A 15 -19.38 -0.19 -25.62
CA ARG A 15 -20.72 -0.52 -25.07
C ARG A 15 -20.87 -0.57 -23.55
N TRP A 16 -20.11 0.22 -22.80
CA TRP A 16 -20.35 0.38 -21.35
C TRP A 16 -20.66 1.84 -20.95
N PRO A 17 -21.80 2.12 -20.30
CA PRO A 17 -22.21 3.48 -19.91
C PRO A 17 -21.27 4.12 -18.87
N ALA A 18 -20.46 3.32 -18.17
CA ALA A 18 -19.49 3.80 -17.18
C ALA A 18 -18.36 4.66 -17.80
N MET A 19 -17.94 4.39 -19.04
CA MET A 19 -16.88 5.16 -19.71
C MET A 19 -17.35 6.56 -20.09
N ALA A 20 -18.63 6.73 -20.48
CA ALA A 20 -19.20 8.03 -20.83
C ALA A 20 -19.29 8.97 -19.61
N VAL A 21 -19.46 8.42 -18.41
CA VAL A 21 -19.46 9.21 -17.17
C VAL A 21 -18.03 9.62 -16.80
N CYS A 22 -17.06 8.72 -16.92
CA CYS A 22 -15.67 9.05 -16.57
C CYS A 22 -15.02 10.05 -17.53
N SER A 23 -15.38 10.04 -18.82
CA SER A 23 -14.89 11.01 -19.80
C SER A 23 -15.62 12.36 -19.76
N ALA A 24 -16.81 12.42 -19.16
CA ALA A 24 -17.59 13.66 -19.01
C ALA A 24 -17.08 14.56 -17.87
N PHE A 25 -16.33 14.01 -16.91
CA PHE A 25 -15.73 14.79 -15.83
C PHE A 25 -14.21 14.89 -16.02
N PRO A 26 -13.60 16.09 -15.86
CA PRO A 26 -12.16 16.28 -15.96
C PRO A 26 -11.45 15.72 -14.71
N ILE A 27 -11.52 14.40 -14.52
CA ILE A 27 -10.88 13.69 -13.41
C ILE A 27 -9.53 13.21 -13.92
N HIS A 28 -8.47 13.87 -13.47
CA HIS A 28 -7.11 13.41 -13.72
C HIS A 28 -6.76 12.31 -12.71
N HIS A 29 -6.41 11.12 -13.19
CA HIS A 29 -5.85 10.07 -12.34
C HIS A 29 -4.35 10.28 -12.17
N THR A 30 -3.83 10.06 -10.96
CA THR A 30 -2.38 10.07 -10.74
C THR A 30 -1.75 8.90 -11.49
N HIS A 31 -0.97 9.19 -12.53
CA HIS A 31 -0.24 8.18 -13.27
C HIS A 31 1.04 7.82 -12.52
N TYR A 32 1.18 6.53 -12.19
CA TYR A 32 2.42 5.97 -11.66
C TYR A 32 3.11 5.21 -12.79
N SER A 33 4.32 5.60 -13.18
CA SER A 33 5.09 4.89 -14.19
C SER A 33 6.24 4.14 -13.54
N ILE A 34 6.27 2.82 -13.67
CA ILE A 34 7.46 2.01 -13.43
C ILE A 34 8.23 2.02 -14.75
N GLN A 35 9.32 2.78 -14.81
CA GLN A 35 10.09 2.95 -16.05
C GLN A 35 11.30 2.01 -16.11
N SER A 36 11.71 1.46 -14.97
CA SER A 36 12.86 0.59 -14.92
C SER A 36 12.44 -0.86 -14.85
N VAL A 37 12.28 -1.46 -16.03
CA VAL A 37 12.92 -2.72 -16.44
C VAL A 37 12.41 -3.03 -17.84
N SER A 38 13.08 -2.47 -18.85
CA SER A 38 13.11 -3.06 -20.19
C SER A 38 13.98 -4.33 -20.13
N LEU A 39 13.55 -5.34 -19.38
CA LEU A 39 13.99 -6.71 -19.66
C LEU A 39 13.22 -7.09 -20.92
N ALA A 40 13.79 -6.76 -22.08
CA ALA A 40 13.35 -7.29 -23.34
C ALA A 40 13.08 -8.79 -23.17
N TRP A 41 11.97 -9.26 -23.72
CA TRP A 41 11.59 -10.67 -23.80
C TRP A 41 12.46 -11.43 -24.81
N ASP A 42 13.72 -11.01 -24.97
CA ASP A 42 14.68 -11.61 -25.85
C ASP A 42 15.63 -12.45 -24.97
N ASP A 43 15.79 -13.71 -25.36
CA ASP A 43 16.66 -14.76 -24.82
C ASP A 43 16.14 -15.65 -23.66
N GLU A 44 15.38 -16.68 -24.05
CA GLU A 44 15.59 -18.14 -23.87
C GLU A 44 16.19 -18.73 -22.55
N SER A 45 16.23 -18.01 -21.43
CA SER A 45 16.38 -18.67 -20.13
C SER A 45 15.67 -17.93 -19.00
N PHE A 46 14.54 -18.50 -18.57
CA PHE A 46 13.80 -18.05 -17.38
C PHE A 46 14.64 -18.09 -16.09
N LEU A 47 15.70 -18.91 -16.07
CA LEU A 47 16.61 -19.13 -14.94
C LEU A 47 17.92 -18.32 -15.00
N ALA A 48 18.00 -17.26 -15.81
CA ALA A 48 19.17 -16.38 -15.79
C ALA A 48 19.37 -15.76 -14.38
N GLY A 49 20.60 -15.82 -13.85
CA GLY A 49 20.98 -15.39 -12.50
C GLY A 49 20.39 -14.05 -12.01
N PRO A 50 20.36 -12.96 -12.80
CA PRO A 50 19.82 -11.67 -12.34
C PRO A 50 18.29 -11.68 -12.15
N ARG A 51 17.53 -12.46 -12.93
CA ARG A 51 16.07 -12.59 -12.79
C ARG A 51 15.70 -13.37 -11.53
N LEU A 52 16.40 -14.46 -11.26
CA LEU A 52 16.21 -15.24 -10.03
C LEU A 52 16.56 -14.41 -8.79
N ALA A 53 17.64 -13.63 -8.83
CA ALA A 53 18.00 -12.73 -7.73
C ALA A 53 16.89 -11.70 -7.45
N LEU A 54 16.27 -11.12 -8.49
CA LEU A 54 15.15 -10.20 -8.31
C LEU A 54 13.92 -10.91 -7.74
N LEU A 55 13.58 -12.12 -8.21
CA LEU A 55 12.48 -12.92 -7.65
C LEU A 55 12.68 -13.20 -6.15
N VAL A 56 13.89 -13.57 -5.74
CA VAL A 56 14.23 -13.79 -4.32
C VAL A 56 14.08 -12.49 -3.53
N LYS A 57 14.60 -11.36 -4.04
CA LYS A 57 14.43 -10.04 -3.41
C LYS A 57 12.96 -9.67 -3.25
N VAL A 58 12.14 -9.91 -4.28
CA VAL A 58 10.69 -9.65 -4.26
C VAL A 58 9.97 -10.56 -3.28
N ALA A 59 10.34 -11.84 -3.19
CA ALA A 59 9.77 -12.76 -2.20
C ALA A 59 10.10 -12.31 -0.77
N LEU A 60 11.36 -11.93 -0.50
CA LEU A 60 11.77 -11.39 0.80
C LEU A 60 11.03 -10.09 1.13
N ALA A 61 10.90 -9.18 0.17
CA ALA A 61 10.13 -7.95 0.34
C ALA A 61 8.64 -8.26 0.61
N GLY A 62 8.06 -9.24 -0.10
CA GLY A 62 6.70 -9.73 0.11
C GLY A 62 6.43 -10.20 1.54
N LEU A 63 7.39 -10.90 2.17
CA LEU A 63 7.28 -11.32 3.58
C LEU A 63 7.19 -10.09 4.50
N LEU A 64 8.05 -9.09 4.28
CA LEU A 64 8.08 -7.86 5.06
C LEU A 64 6.82 -7.01 4.85
N PHE A 65 6.30 -6.94 3.62
CA PHE A 65 5.03 -6.29 3.31
C PHE A 65 3.85 -6.97 4.03
N GLY A 66 3.84 -8.31 4.07
CA GLY A 66 2.85 -9.07 4.84
C GLY A 66 2.92 -8.81 6.34
N TRP A 67 4.14 -8.75 6.90
CA TRP A 67 4.33 -8.40 8.32
C TRP A 67 3.90 -6.97 8.64
N ALA A 68 4.20 -5.99 7.78
CA ALA A 68 3.72 -4.63 7.94
C ALA A 68 2.18 -4.55 7.94
N SER A 69 1.53 -5.32 7.07
CA SER A 69 0.07 -5.44 7.02
C SER A 69 -0.52 -6.01 8.31
N ARG A 70 0.09 -7.10 8.81
CA ARG A 70 -0.30 -7.73 10.08
C ARG A 70 -0.10 -6.80 11.26
N LEU A 71 1.02 -6.08 11.30
CA LEU A 71 1.33 -5.10 12.32
C LEU A 71 0.30 -3.97 12.33
N PHE A 72 -0.09 -3.45 11.16
CA PHE A 72 -1.12 -2.43 11.05
C PHE A 72 -2.49 -2.92 11.56
N ALA A 73 -2.91 -4.11 11.14
CA ALA A 73 -4.18 -4.70 11.59
C ALA A 73 -4.17 -4.92 13.12
N TRP A 74 -3.10 -5.51 13.65
CA TRP A 74 -2.96 -5.75 15.08
C TRP A 74 -2.95 -4.45 15.90
N LEU A 75 -2.17 -3.44 15.49
CA LEU A 75 -2.12 -2.15 16.17
C LEU A 75 -3.49 -1.44 16.16
N SER A 76 -4.18 -1.44 15.02
CA SER A 76 -5.47 -0.77 14.90
C SER A 76 -6.53 -1.40 15.80
N HIS A 77 -6.59 -2.74 15.84
CA HIS A 77 -7.48 -3.46 16.75
C HIS A 77 -7.08 -3.28 18.21
N ALA A 78 -5.78 -3.37 18.53
CA ALA A 78 -5.27 -3.18 19.89
C ALA A 78 -5.61 -1.78 20.42
N ILE A 79 -5.33 -0.72 19.65
CA ILE A 79 -5.62 0.66 20.05
C ILE A 79 -7.12 0.85 20.26
N LYS A 80 -7.95 0.27 19.39
CA LYS A 80 -9.41 0.32 19.54
C LYS A 80 -9.87 -0.39 20.82
N ASP A 81 -9.38 -1.59 21.08
CA ASP A 81 -9.77 -2.39 22.24
C ASP A 81 -9.29 -1.75 23.55
N TYR A 82 -8.04 -1.29 23.60
CA TYR A 82 -7.51 -0.58 24.76
C TYR A 82 -8.18 0.77 24.95
N GLY A 83 -8.45 1.51 23.87
CA GLY A 83 -9.20 2.76 23.91
C GLY A 83 -10.58 2.56 24.53
N GLN A 84 -11.32 1.54 24.11
CA GLN A 84 -12.64 1.22 24.67
C GLN A 84 -12.58 0.74 26.12
N ARG A 85 -11.50 0.07 26.55
CA ARG A 85 -11.32 -0.41 27.92
C ARG A 85 -10.91 0.67 28.91
N PHE A 86 -10.00 1.55 28.51
CA PHE A 86 -9.42 2.56 29.41
C PHE A 86 -10.19 3.88 29.42
N LEU A 87 -10.99 4.18 28.39
CA LEU A 87 -11.73 5.44 28.32
C LEU A 87 -13.16 5.27 28.81
N PRO A 88 -13.53 5.90 29.95
CA PRO A 88 -14.87 5.77 30.51
C PRO A 88 -15.95 6.45 29.66
N ARG A 89 -15.58 7.37 28.75
CA ARG A 89 -16.52 8.04 27.85
C ARG A 89 -16.03 7.94 26.40
N PRO A 90 -16.85 7.41 25.47
CA PRO A 90 -16.44 7.16 24.08
C PRO A 90 -15.99 8.41 23.31
N TRP A 91 -16.55 9.58 23.62
CA TRP A 91 -16.20 10.83 22.93
C TRP A 91 -14.83 11.39 23.33
N LEU A 92 -14.22 10.94 24.42
CA LEU A 92 -12.84 11.33 24.76
C LEU A 92 -11.80 10.64 23.87
N ALA A 93 -12.12 9.48 23.29
CA ALA A 93 -11.15 8.74 22.47
C ALA A 93 -10.66 9.55 21.26
N PRO A 94 -11.53 10.17 20.44
CA PRO A 94 -11.07 11.00 19.32
C PRO A 94 -10.30 12.24 19.79
N VAL A 95 -10.67 12.84 20.93
CA VAL A 95 -9.94 14.00 21.47
C VAL A 95 -8.51 13.64 21.83
N LEU A 96 -8.32 12.54 22.56
CA LEU A 96 -6.98 12.05 22.91
C LEU A 96 -6.19 11.58 21.68
N GLY A 97 -6.86 10.93 20.72
CA GLY A 97 -6.27 10.55 19.45
C GLY A 97 -5.74 11.75 18.68
N ALA A 98 -6.51 12.85 18.59
CA ALA A 98 -6.04 14.09 17.96
C ALA A 98 -4.85 14.70 18.69
N VAL A 99 -4.91 14.80 20.03
CA VAL A 99 -3.79 15.33 20.83
C VAL A 99 -2.53 14.51 20.61
N LEU A 100 -2.63 13.18 20.58
CA LEU A 100 -1.50 12.28 20.36
C LEU A 100 -0.93 12.41 18.94
N VAL A 101 -1.77 12.42 17.90
CA VAL A 101 -1.35 12.57 16.51
C VAL A 101 -0.67 13.92 16.27
N LEU A 102 -1.26 15.00 16.77
CA LEU A 102 -0.68 16.35 16.68
C LEU A 102 0.62 16.46 17.47
N GLY A 103 0.68 15.88 18.67
CA GLY A 103 1.89 15.85 19.49
C GLY A 103 3.04 15.10 18.82
N ILE A 104 2.77 13.92 18.24
CA ILE A 104 3.77 13.15 17.49
C ILE A 104 4.22 13.90 16.23
N SER A 105 3.28 14.47 15.46
CA SER A 105 3.63 15.24 14.25
C SER A 105 4.45 16.48 14.59
N TRP A 106 4.14 17.17 15.68
CA TRP A 106 4.91 18.31 16.18
C TRP A 106 6.32 17.89 16.63
N ALA A 107 6.45 16.78 17.37
CA ALA A 107 7.74 16.26 17.81
C ALA A 107 8.63 15.78 16.64
N LEU A 108 8.03 15.23 15.58
CA LEU A 108 8.73 14.86 14.35
C LEU A 108 9.14 16.09 13.52
N GLY A 109 8.56 17.26 13.77
CA GLY A 109 8.82 18.47 13.00
C GLY A 109 8.34 18.40 11.54
N THR A 110 7.51 17.42 11.18
CA THR A 110 6.98 17.26 9.81
C THR A 110 5.48 16.97 9.80
N ARG A 111 4.82 17.45 8.74
CA ARG A 111 3.40 17.23 8.47
C ARG A 111 3.15 16.18 7.38
N ASP A 112 4.20 15.60 6.80
CA ASP A 112 4.10 14.67 5.66
C ASP A 112 3.28 13.41 5.97
N TYR A 113 3.25 13.01 7.24
CA TYR A 113 2.51 11.83 7.68
C TYR A 113 1.05 12.12 8.04
N LEU A 114 0.60 13.37 7.98
CA LEU A 114 -0.80 13.73 8.18
C LEU A 114 -1.62 13.53 6.91
N GLY A 115 -2.94 13.35 7.06
CA GLY A 115 -3.86 13.18 5.92
C GLY A 115 -3.60 11.95 5.05
N LEU A 116 -3.97 12.02 3.77
CA LEU A 116 -3.87 10.89 2.83
C LEU A 116 -2.43 10.56 2.41
N GLY A 117 -1.54 11.56 2.32
CA GLY A 117 -0.14 11.39 1.91
C GLY A 117 0.07 11.17 0.40
N VAL A 118 -0.94 11.39 -0.45
CA VAL A 118 -0.81 11.24 -1.91
C VAL A 118 0.15 12.26 -2.50
N GLN A 119 0.05 13.52 -2.04
CA GLN A 119 0.96 14.61 -2.36
C GLN A 119 1.72 15.03 -1.09
N ALA A 120 2.93 15.52 -1.25
CA ALA A 120 3.75 15.99 -0.14
C ALA A 120 3.13 17.26 0.48
N ALA A 121 3.17 17.36 1.80
CA ALA A 121 2.67 18.54 2.51
C ALA A 121 3.61 19.74 2.33
N GLU A 122 4.91 19.45 2.18
CA GLU A 122 5.97 20.44 1.95
C GLU A 122 6.76 20.07 0.69
N PRO A 123 7.39 21.05 0.01
CA PRO A 123 8.26 20.78 -1.14
C PRO A 123 9.41 19.85 -0.74
N GLY A 124 9.48 18.66 -1.37
CA GLY A 124 10.46 17.63 -1.02
C GLY A 124 10.06 16.72 0.15
N GLY A 125 8.84 16.88 0.68
CA GLY A 125 8.28 16.00 1.70
C GLY A 125 7.93 14.61 1.20
N VAL A 126 7.67 13.70 2.13
CA VAL A 126 7.38 12.30 1.81
C VAL A 126 5.94 12.14 1.30
N SER A 127 5.78 11.49 0.15
CA SER A 127 4.47 11.21 -0.45
C SER A 127 4.46 9.88 -1.20
N ILE A 128 3.27 9.39 -1.55
CA ILE A 128 3.14 8.18 -2.38
C ILE A 128 3.89 8.37 -3.70
N VAL A 129 3.67 9.51 -4.39
CA VAL A 129 4.31 9.79 -5.67
C VAL A 129 5.83 9.93 -5.51
N GLY A 130 6.26 10.63 -4.45
CA GLY A 130 7.69 10.76 -4.12
C GLY A 130 8.37 9.41 -3.89
N ALA A 131 7.68 8.45 -3.25
CA ALA A 131 8.24 7.14 -2.96
C ALA A 131 8.60 6.30 -4.21
N PHE A 132 8.13 6.64 -5.41
CA PHE A 132 8.57 6.01 -6.66
C PHE A 132 9.93 6.52 -7.15
N SER A 133 10.47 7.57 -6.54
CA SER A 133 11.78 8.14 -6.88
C SER A 133 12.83 7.82 -5.79
N PRO A 134 14.11 7.64 -6.18
CA PRO A 134 15.20 7.50 -5.21
C PRO A 134 15.25 8.69 -4.24
N GLY A 135 15.32 8.42 -2.94
CA GLY A 135 15.35 9.46 -1.91
C GLY A 135 14.01 10.13 -1.61
N GLY A 136 12.91 9.73 -2.26
CA GLY A 136 11.58 10.32 -2.02
C GLY A 136 10.83 9.81 -0.78
N ALA A 137 11.46 8.93 0.00
CA ALA A 137 10.98 8.51 1.32
C ALA A 137 12.15 8.35 2.30
N GLN A 138 11.91 8.58 3.59
CA GLN A 138 12.89 8.30 4.63
C GLN A 138 12.72 6.84 5.11
N PRO A 139 13.79 6.18 5.63
CA PRO A 139 13.75 4.76 6.00
C PRO A 139 12.66 4.37 7.01
N LEU A 140 12.24 5.31 7.86
CA LEU A 140 11.20 5.10 8.90
C LEU A 140 9.86 5.75 8.55
N SER A 141 9.71 6.34 7.36
CA SER A 141 8.46 7.02 6.95
C SER A 141 7.25 6.09 6.96
N TRP A 142 7.44 4.83 6.56
CA TRP A 142 6.40 3.82 6.57
C TRP A 142 5.89 3.54 7.98
N LEU A 143 6.79 3.48 8.96
CA LEU A 143 6.47 3.16 10.35
C LEU A 143 5.72 4.31 11.02
N TRP A 144 6.17 5.56 10.80
CA TRP A 144 5.47 6.74 11.33
C TRP A 144 4.06 6.85 10.78
N LYS A 145 3.87 6.66 9.47
CA LYS A 145 2.53 6.66 8.87
C LYS A 145 1.66 5.54 9.42
N LEU A 146 2.21 4.34 9.59
CA LEU A 146 1.53 3.18 10.17
C LEU A 146 1.02 3.50 11.57
N LEU A 147 1.88 4.01 12.46
CA LEU A 147 1.53 4.35 13.83
C LEU A 147 0.47 5.44 13.90
N LEU A 148 0.67 6.56 13.19
CA LEU A 148 -0.28 7.68 13.20
C LEU A 148 -1.65 7.28 12.67
N THR A 149 -1.67 6.46 11.63
CA THR A 149 -2.93 5.96 11.05
C THR A 149 -3.63 5.00 12.01
N ALA A 150 -2.91 4.06 12.63
CA ALA A 150 -3.46 3.14 13.61
C ALA A 150 -4.03 3.87 14.84
N ILE A 151 -3.34 4.92 15.32
CA ILE A 151 -3.84 5.79 16.40
C ILE A 151 -5.11 6.51 15.97
N THR A 152 -5.11 7.12 14.78
CA THR A 152 -6.24 7.89 14.26
C THR A 152 -7.49 7.01 14.16
N LEU A 153 -7.39 5.85 13.52
CA LEU A 153 -8.51 4.94 13.31
C LEU A 153 -8.93 4.24 14.60
N GLY A 154 -7.97 3.76 15.39
CA GLY A 154 -8.22 3.07 16.65
C GLY A 154 -8.91 3.95 17.69
N MET A 155 -8.62 5.26 17.69
CA MET A 155 -9.26 6.24 18.57
C MET A 155 -10.62 6.76 18.08
N GLY A 156 -11.12 6.24 16.95
CA GLY A 156 -12.50 6.47 16.51
C GLY A 156 -12.71 7.57 15.46
N PHE A 157 -11.64 8.10 14.85
CA PHE A 157 -11.80 8.96 13.67
C PHE A 157 -12.38 8.15 12.50
N LYS A 158 -13.35 8.76 11.82
CA LYS A 158 -13.95 8.18 10.61
C LYS A 158 -13.09 8.57 9.41
N GLY A 159 -12.40 7.59 8.83
CA GLY A 159 -11.55 7.77 7.65
C GLY A 159 -11.34 6.46 6.91
N GLY A 160 -10.87 6.54 5.67
CA GLY A 160 -10.51 5.37 4.88
C GLY A 160 -9.10 4.87 5.23
N GLU A 161 -8.95 3.56 5.41
CA GLU A 161 -7.66 2.92 5.75
C GLU A 161 -6.83 2.57 4.50
N VAL A 162 -7.49 2.53 3.34
CA VAL A 162 -6.92 2.07 2.07
C VAL A 162 -5.75 2.95 1.61
N THR A 163 -5.93 4.27 1.58
CA THR A 163 -4.90 5.19 1.09
C THR A 163 -3.68 5.26 2.01
N PRO A 164 -3.82 5.29 3.35
CA PRO A 164 -2.69 5.10 4.24
C PRO A 164 -1.92 3.80 4.03
N LEU A 165 -2.60 2.67 3.78
CA LEU A 165 -1.93 1.39 3.49
C LEU A 165 -1.09 1.46 2.21
N PHE A 166 -1.58 2.16 1.18
CA PHE A 166 -0.80 2.42 -0.03
C PHE A 166 0.45 3.26 0.24
N PHE A 167 0.35 4.29 1.09
CA PHE A 167 1.51 5.08 1.51
C PHE A 167 2.53 4.25 2.27
N ILE A 168 2.07 3.47 3.26
CA ILE A 168 2.93 2.61 4.07
C ILE A 168 3.64 1.60 3.16
N GLY A 169 2.91 1.00 2.22
CA GLY A 169 3.45 0.08 1.23
C GLY A 169 4.51 0.71 0.32
N ALA A 170 4.20 1.86 -0.29
CA ALA A 170 5.13 2.53 -1.21
C ALA A 170 6.42 2.99 -0.51
N THR A 171 6.30 3.58 0.69
CA THR A 171 7.46 4.06 1.46
C THR A 171 8.30 2.93 2.06
N LEU A 172 7.68 1.81 2.45
CA LEU A 172 8.39 0.60 2.85
C LEU A 172 9.11 -0.03 1.64
N GLY A 173 8.44 -0.08 0.48
CA GLY A 173 9.03 -0.56 -0.77
C GLY A 173 10.24 0.27 -1.20
N ASN A 174 10.15 1.59 -1.12
CA ASN A 174 11.28 2.51 -1.37
C ASN A 174 12.47 2.21 -0.43
N SER A 175 12.19 2.07 0.87
CA SER A 175 13.22 1.77 1.88
C SER A 175 13.90 0.41 1.62
N LEU A 176 13.12 -0.60 1.24
CA LEU A 176 13.63 -1.94 0.91
C LEU A 176 14.38 -1.96 -0.42
N ALA A 177 14.02 -1.15 -1.41
CA ALA A 177 14.77 -1.03 -2.65
C ALA A 177 16.19 -0.54 -2.42
N VAL A 178 16.35 0.48 -1.57
CA VAL A 178 17.67 1.00 -1.19
C VAL A 178 18.49 -0.08 -0.48
N LEU A 179 17.88 -0.82 0.46
CA LEU A 179 18.56 -1.89 1.21
C LEU A 179 18.95 -3.10 0.34
N LEU A 180 18.06 -3.51 -0.57
CA LEU A 180 18.24 -4.69 -1.41
C LEU A 180 19.01 -4.38 -2.70
N GLY A 181 19.32 -3.11 -2.98
CA GLY A 181 19.88 -2.67 -4.26
C GLY A 181 18.99 -3.09 -5.42
N ALA A 182 17.68 -2.83 -5.31
CA ALA A 182 16.67 -3.14 -6.32
C ALA A 182 16.06 -1.84 -6.87
N PRO A 183 15.39 -1.88 -8.04
CA PRO A 183 14.77 -0.70 -8.60
C PRO A 183 13.69 -0.13 -7.67
N VAL A 184 13.79 1.16 -7.37
CA VAL A 184 12.98 1.85 -6.35
C VAL A 184 11.52 1.94 -6.76
N ASP A 185 11.25 2.30 -8.01
CA ASP A 185 9.92 2.34 -8.63
C ASP A 185 9.21 0.99 -8.58
N LEU A 186 9.91 -0.10 -8.92
CA LEU A 186 9.36 -1.45 -8.90
C LEU A 186 8.99 -1.87 -7.47
N LEU A 187 9.91 -1.76 -6.51
CA LEU A 187 9.65 -2.18 -5.13
C LEU A 187 8.64 -1.28 -4.42
N ALA A 188 8.62 0.02 -4.71
CA ALA A 188 7.58 0.93 -4.23
C ALA A 188 6.20 0.51 -4.76
N GLY A 189 6.09 0.20 -6.06
CA GLY A 189 4.86 -0.33 -6.66
C GLY A 189 4.44 -1.68 -6.08
N LEU A 190 5.39 -2.60 -5.87
CA LEU A 190 5.14 -3.89 -5.23
C LEU A 190 4.66 -3.72 -3.78
N GLY A 191 5.29 -2.85 -3.01
CA GLY A 191 4.89 -2.56 -1.63
C GLY A 191 3.48 -1.94 -1.56
N PHE A 192 3.18 -1.00 -2.46
CA PHE A 192 1.86 -0.38 -2.60
C PHE A 192 0.74 -1.44 -2.72
N ILE A 193 0.89 -2.41 -3.62
CA ILE A 193 -0.13 -3.43 -3.85
C ILE A 193 -0.08 -4.57 -2.82
N ALA A 194 1.10 -4.99 -2.39
CA ALA A 194 1.28 -6.18 -1.54
C ALA A 194 0.87 -5.92 -0.08
N VAL A 195 1.16 -4.73 0.47
CA VAL A 195 0.68 -4.36 1.81
C VAL A 195 -0.84 -4.29 1.83
N PHE A 196 -1.45 -3.74 0.77
CA PHE A 196 -2.90 -3.73 0.66
C PHE A 196 -3.47 -5.16 0.54
N ALA A 197 -2.86 -6.01 -0.30
CA ALA A 197 -3.24 -7.41 -0.47
C ALA A 197 -3.21 -8.21 0.84
N GLY A 198 -2.18 -8.00 1.66
CA GLY A 198 -2.06 -8.61 2.98
C GLY A 198 -3.13 -8.12 3.94
N ALA A 199 -3.38 -6.81 3.99
CA ALA A 199 -4.35 -6.20 4.89
C ALA A 199 -5.81 -6.57 4.57
N THR A 200 -6.16 -6.74 3.30
CA THR A 200 -7.54 -7.05 2.85
C THR A 200 -7.78 -8.53 2.56
N ASN A 201 -6.73 -9.36 2.58
CA ASN A 201 -6.79 -10.77 2.19
C ASN A 201 -7.26 -10.99 0.73
N THR A 202 -6.94 -10.07 -0.20
CA THR A 202 -7.37 -10.16 -1.61
C THR A 202 -6.20 -10.13 -2.61
N PRO A 203 -5.32 -11.16 -2.63
CA PRO A 203 -4.10 -11.15 -3.45
C PRO A 203 -4.40 -11.11 -4.95
N LEU A 204 -5.44 -11.81 -5.41
CA LEU A 204 -5.84 -11.81 -6.82
C LEU A 204 -6.29 -10.42 -7.28
N ALA A 205 -7.18 -9.77 -6.51
CA ALA A 205 -7.67 -8.43 -6.84
C ALA A 205 -6.53 -7.40 -6.85
N CYS A 206 -5.59 -7.49 -5.91
CA CYS A 206 -4.45 -6.57 -5.85
C CYS A 206 -3.43 -6.81 -6.97
N THR A 207 -3.30 -8.05 -7.44
CA THR A 207 -2.48 -8.36 -8.62
C THR A 207 -3.07 -7.70 -9.86
N LEU A 208 -4.38 -7.84 -10.07
CA LEU A 208 -5.08 -7.17 -11.19
C LEU A 208 -5.01 -5.65 -11.08
N MET A 209 -5.20 -5.11 -9.88
CA MET A 209 -5.03 -3.68 -9.61
C MET A 209 -3.61 -3.21 -9.94
N GLY A 210 -2.57 -3.99 -9.63
CA GLY A 210 -1.19 -3.69 -10.02
C GLY A 210 -0.99 -3.64 -11.52
N VAL A 211 -1.60 -4.58 -12.27
CA VAL A 211 -1.59 -4.57 -13.74
C VAL A 211 -2.29 -3.32 -14.30
N GLU A 212 -3.41 -2.91 -13.71
CA GLU A 212 -4.15 -1.71 -14.12
C GLU A 212 -3.38 -0.41 -13.82
N LEU A 213 -2.67 -0.34 -12.69
CA LEU A 213 -1.98 0.88 -12.27
C LEU A 213 -0.59 1.05 -12.90
N PHE A 214 0.14 -0.05 -13.10
CA PHE A 214 1.55 -0.02 -13.48
C PHE A 214 1.86 -0.73 -14.81
N GLY A 215 0.85 -1.33 -15.46
CA GLY A 215 1.02 -2.10 -16.70
C GLY A 215 1.31 -3.58 -16.47
N GLY A 216 1.12 -4.40 -17.51
CA GLY A 216 1.20 -5.87 -17.41
C GLY A 216 2.60 -6.48 -17.44
N GLU A 217 3.65 -5.69 -17.69
CA GLU A 217 5.01 -6.18 -17.94
C GLU A 217 5.63 -6.93 -16.75
N HIS A 218 5.22 -6.57 -15.53
CA HIS A 218 5.77 -7.12 -14.28
C HIS A 218 4.77 -7.95 -13.47
N VAL A 219 3.72 -8.47 -14.14
CA VAL A 219 2.62 -9.21 -13.49
C VAL A 219 3.10 -10.37 -12.62
N LEU A 220 4.18 -11.05 -13.00
CA LEU A 220 4.75 -12.14 -12.22
C LEU A 220 5.26 -11.65 -10.85
N TYR A 221 5.93 -10.51 -10.81
CA TYR A 221 6.41 -9.90 -9.55
C TYR A 221 5.24 -9.42 -8.70
N TYR A 222 4.20 -8.85 -9.33
CA TYR A 222 2.99 -8.41 -8.63
C TYR A 222 2.30 -9.59 -7.94
N ALA A 223 2.09 -10.68 -8.68
CA ALA A 223 1.50 -11.90 -8.15
C ALA A 223 2.35 -12.45 -7.00
N LEU A 224 3.66 -12.62 -7.21
CA LEU A 224 4.56 -13.14 -6.19
C LEU A 224 4.50 -12.31 -4.89
N ALA A 225 4.66 -10.99 -4.98
CA ALA A 225 4.63 -10.12 -3.82
C ALA A 225 3.26 -10.17 -3.10
N CYS A 226 2.15 -10.11 -3.83
CA CYS A 226 0.81 -10.15 -3.26
C CYS A 226 0.51 -11.47 -2.55
N TRP A 227 0.87 -12.61 -3.17
CA TRP A 227 0.63 -13.93 -2.58
C TRP A 227 1.52 -14.18 -1.38
N VAL A 228 2.81 -13.83 -1.43
CA VAL A 228 3.72 -13.97 -0.29
C VAL A 228 3.25 -13.08 0.87
N ALA A 229 2.87 -11.82 0.61
CA ALA A 229 2.32 -10.93 1.64
C ALA A 229 0.99 -11.45 2.22
N TYR A 230 0.12 -12.02 1.39
CA TYR A 230 -1.12 -12.67 1.82
C TYR A 230 -0.86 -13.84 2.76
N TYR A 231 0.14 -14.69 2.51
CA TYR A 231 0.47 -15.79 3.43
C TYR A 231 1.15 -15.27 4.70
N ALA A 232 2.06 -14.30 4.60
CA ALA A 232 2.78 -13.75 5.77
C ALA A 232 1.90 -12.90 6.71
N SER A 233 0.86 -12.25 6.19
CA SER A 233 -0.07 -11.44 7.00
C SER A 233 -0.94 -12.28 7.95
N GLY A 234 -1.15 -13.56 7.64
CA GLY A 234 -2.01 -14.47 8.42
C GLY A 234 -3.49 -14.11 8.29
N HIS A 235 -4.25 -14.36 9.36
CA HIS A 235 -5.71 -14.18 9.40
C HIS A 235 -6.19 -12.78 9.78
N SER A 236 -5.29 -11.95 10.31
CA SER A 236 -5.64 -10.63 10.79
C SER A 236 -5.74 -9.68 9.60
N GLY A 237 -6.97 -9.35 9.21
CA GLY A 237 -7.26 -8.31 8.22
C GLY A 237 -7.86 -7.06 8.86
N ILE A 238 -7.98 -6.00 8.06
CA ILE A 238 -8.67 -4.76 8.45
C ILE A 238 -10.19 -4.94 8.54
N TYR A 239 -10.75 -5.90 7.79
CA TYR A 239 -12.18 -6.19 7.77
C TYR A 239 -12.52 -7.39 8.68
N SER A 240 -12.95 -7.12 9.90
CA SER A 240 -13.33 -8.16 10.87
C SER A 240 -14.56 -9.00 10.45
N SER A 241 -15.41 -8.47 9.56
CA SER A 241 -16.59 -9.15 9.03
C SER A 241 -16.30 -10.09 7.86
N GLN A 242 -15.06 -10.11 7.36
CA GLN A 242 -14.68 -10.96 6.24
C GLN A 242 -14.79 -12.44 6.66
N ARG A 243 -15.66 -13.19 5.97
CA ARG A 243 -15.83 -14.63 6.22
C ARG A 243 -14.64 -15.38 5.64
N VAL A 244 -13.90 -16.06 6.51
CA VAL A 244 -12.76 -16.89 6.12
C VAL A 244 -13.28 -18.28 5.74
N ALA A 245 -13.25 -18.60 4.45
CA ALA A 245 -13.62 -19.94 3.96
C ALA A 245 -12.52 -20.98 4.23
N VAL A 246 -11.26 -20.60 4.05
CA VAL A 246 -10.09 -21.43 4.31
C VAL A 246 -9.15 -20.67 5.24
N ARG A 247 -8.83 -21.29 6.37
CA ARG A 247 -7.89 -20.74 7.35
C ARG A 247 -6.47 -20.77 6.77
N LYS A 248 -5.75 -19.67 6.92
CA LYS A 248 -4.29 -19.63 6.70
C LYS A 248 -3.59 -20.20 7.93
N TRP A 249 -2.27 -20.11 8.01
CA TRP A 249 -1.52 -20.46 9.22
C TRP A 249 -1.49 -19.29 10.21
#